data_AF-A0A9D2IFI7-F1
#
_entry.id   AF-A0A9D2IFI7-F1
#
_cell.length_a   1.000
_cell.length_b   1.000
_cell.length_c   1.000
_cell.angle_alpha   90.00
_cell.angle_beta   90.00
_cell.angle_gamma   90.00
#
_symmetry.space_group_name_H-M   'P 1'
#
loop_
_entity.id
_entity.type
_entity.pdbx_description
1 polymer ?
#
loop_
_entity_poly.entity_id
_entity_poly.type
_entity_poly.pdbx_seq_one_letter_code
_entity_poly.pdbx_strand_id
1 'polypeptide(L)'
;MSVLSEKLKYFIDQKGLSIANLAKRSGIERSTLYQYINDRRPLQNRTQLEVIMLELHLTPDEREEVLEAYEITRIGVKNYNRRRKVREILESLLTLEEGNTETVKTGGGINLPEMENKGLIRGELEVNRVVHQVIQETARRGGQLKLLVQPDYELVMESLMLVKGGLEDTKVTQIICLEPDSGQDGCSNLESIRRVLRYGIGIRCYEPRYYYGKAKEHYGSMSVLPYLIATDRYAIQIASDRKAAILHKDPKTVEYLNGVFDKMCQQSRLLMVSIDGFGGEQAKWGSEYIRTVNFSNSYEMCSGLCSVQFWDERMIRKYMNRNIPGYEVMVDKYIAYTAGLYQAKRQGHTTVLMNTAFVEEFIQTGVFREYPEIFFSEPVSPEDRRELIERILKAVDEGWYHIRMVPMEDFLLSYHWEILMNQGSGMLFQYAFENQFRIFQIEEKDILDAVFDFLENTAVGPNVLDDRQSAKLLRKWEKQYLT
;
A
#
# COMPACT_ATOMS: atom_id res chain seq x y z
N MET A 1 -32.95 2.57 10.43
CA MET A 1 -32.38 2.01 11.67
C MET A 1 -30.88 1.91 11.44
N SER A 2 -30.06 2.27 12.40
CA SER A 2 -28.62 2.03 12.34
C SER A 2 -28.32 0.53 12.41
N VAL A 3 -27.18 0.14 11.85
CA VAL A 3 -26.68 -1.24 11.87
C VAL A 3 -26.57 -1.77 13.31
N LEU A 4 -26.13 -0.90 14.23
CA LEU A 4 -26.06 -1.23 15.66
C LEU A 4 -27.43 -1.47 16.29
N SER A 5 -28.40 -0.59 16.06
CA SER A 5 -29.75 -0.76 16.63
C SER A 5 -30.42 -2.04 16.15
N GLU A 6 -30.25 -2.39 14.87
CA GLU A 6 -30.72 -3.66 14.30
C GLU A 6 -30.05 -4.87 14.97
N LYS A 7 -28.73 -4.84 15.12
CA LYS A 7 -27.96 -5.93 15.72
C LYS A 7 -28.28 -6.12 17.20
N LEU A 8 -28.38 -5.03 17.97
CA LEU A 8 -28.79 -5.08 19.38
C LEU A 8 -30.21 -5.63 19.53
N LYS A 9 -31.15 -5.21 18.67
CA LYS A 9 -32.52 -5.72 18.68
C LYS A 9 -32.56 -7.22 18.40
N TYR A 10 -31.81 -7.67 17.40
CA TYR A 10 -31.66 -9.09 17.09
C TYR A 10 -31.20 -9.91 18.30
N PHE A 11 -30.13 -9.50 18.99
CA PHE A 11 -29.62 -10.22 20.16
C PHE A 11 -30.56 -10.14 21.37
N ILE A 12 -31.25 -9.03 21.58
CA ILE A 12 -32.27 -8.90 22.64
C ILE A 12 -33.39 -9.92 22.43
N ASP A 13 -33.89 -10.01 21.20
CA ASP A 13 -34.96 -10.93 20.83
C ASP A 13 -34.48 -12.40 20.91
N GLN A 14 -33.29 -12.70 20.40
CA GLN A 14 -32.69 -14.04 20.43
C GLN A 14 -32.44 -14.55 21.85
N LYS A 15 -31.98 -13.69 22.77
CA LYS A 15 -31.73 -14.05 24.18
C LYS A 15 -33.00 -13.98 25.04
N GLY A 16 -34.15 -13.60 24.47
CA GLY A 16 -35.44 -13.53 25.18
C GLY A 16 -35.49 -12.50 26.31
N LEU A 17 -34.67 -11.44 26.24
CA LEU A 17 -34.58 -10.42 27.29
C LEU A 17 -35.54 -9.27 26.99
N SER A 18 -36.26 -8.80 28.00
CA SER A 18 -37.07 -7.58 27.85
C SER A 18 -36.19 -6.33 28.02
N ILE A 19 -36.49 -5.26 27.28
CA ILE A 19 -35.81 -3.96 27.40
C ILE A 19 -35.84 -3.46 28.85
N ALA A 20 -36.93 -3.71 29.59
CA ALA A 20 -37.05 -3.33 31.00
C ALA A 20 -36.07 -4.10 31.90
N ASN A 21 -35.89 -5.41 31.67
CA ASN A 21 -34.93 -6.21 32.41
C ASN A 21 -33.49 -5.81 32.08
N LEU A 22 -33.18 -5.59 30.80
CA LEU A 22 -31.86 -5.16 30.35
C LEU A 22 -31.50 -3.77 30.92
N ALA A 23 -32.44 -2.82 30.94
CA ALA A 23 -32.25 -1.50 31.55
C ALA A 23 -31.93 -1.61 33.05
N LYS A 24 -32.68 -2.45 33.78
CA LYS A 24 -32.45 -2.66 35.21
C LYS A 24 -31.07 -3.24 35.51
N ARG A 25 -30.61 -4.21 34.72
CA ARG A 25 -29.33 -4.87 34.95
C ARG A 25 -28.13 -4.03 34.50
N SER A 26 -28.27 -3.33 33.36
CA SER A 26 -27.21 -2.46 32.83
C SER A 26 -27.05 -1.13 33.57
N GLY A 27 -28.01 -0.77 34.45
CA GLY A 27 -28.03 0.54 35.09
C GLY A 27 -28.34 1.71 34.15
N ILE A 28 -28.76 1.42 32.92
CA ILE A 28 -29.15 2.42 31.92
C ILE A 28 -30.64 2.72 32.07
N GLU A 29 -31.02 3.99 32.05
CA GLU A 29 -32.44 4.37 32.10
C GLU A 29 -33.24 3.69 30.98
N ARG A 30 -34.40 3.10 31.33
CA ARG A 30 -35.25 2.36 30.39
C ARG A 30 -35.64 3.18 29.16
N SER A 31 -35.91 4.47 29.34
CA SER A 31 -36.21 5.42 28.24
C SER A 31 -35.02 5.54 27.29
N THR A 32 -33.82 5.72 27.84
CA THR A 32 -32.57 5.85 27.09
C THR A 32 -32.24 4.56 26.32
N LEU A 33 -32.31 3.40 26.97
CA LEU A 33 -32.09 2.11 26.31
C LEU A 33 -33.11 1.84 25.20
N TYR A 34 -34.38 2.18 25.43
CA TYR A 34 -35.43 2.08 24.41
C TYR A 34 -35.15 3.01 23.21
N GLN A 35 -34.62 4.21 23.45
CA GLN A 35 -34.23 5.13 22.38
C GLN A 35 -33.03 4.60 21.57
N TYR A 36 -32.05 3.97 22.22
CA TYR A 36 -30.92 3.33 21.53
C TYR A 36 -31.37 2.18 20.62
N ILE A 37 -32.21 1.27 21.14
CA ILE A 37 -32.65 0.08 20.38
C ILE A 37 -33.55 0.45 19.20
N ASN A 38 -34.35 1.51 19.32
CA ASN A 38 -35.26 1.97 18.26
C ASN A 38 -34.66 3.08 17.39
N ASP A 39 -33.34 3.28 17.44
CA ASP A 39 -32.62 4.25 16.60
C ASP A 39 -33.11 5.70 16.75
N ARG A 40 -33.67 6.05 17.92
CA ARG A 40 -34.14 7.42 18.24
C ARG A 40 -33.05 8.27 18.88
N ARG A 41 -32.00 7.64 19.39
CA ARG A 41 -30.82 8.27 19.96
C ARG A 41 -29.59 7.43 19.59
N PRO A 42 -28.50 8.01 19.08
CA PRO A 42 -27.29 7.25 18.79
C PRO A 42 -26.61 6.82 20.10
N LEU A 43 -26.23 5.55 20.19
CA LEU A 43 -25.36 5.04 21.25
C LEU A 43 -23.91 5.33 20.86
N GLN A 44 -23.31 6.36 21.47
CA GLN A 44 -21.90 6.76 21.23
C GLN A 44 -20.97 6.41 22.40
N ASN A 45 -21.53 5.93 23.51
CA ASN A 45 -20.75 5.61 24.70
C ASN A 45 -20.35 4.13 24.66
N ARG A 46 -19.06 3.87 24.38
CA ARG A 46 -18.52 2.50 24.33
C ARG A 46 -18.67 1.77 25.66
N THR A 47 -18.50 2.44 26.80
CA THR A 47 -18.69 1.82 28.13
C THR A 47 -20.13 1.35 28.33
N GLN A 48 -21.12 2.14 27.91
CA GLN A 48 -22.52 1.71 27.95
C GLN A 48 -22.78 0.51 27.03
N LEU A 49 -22.16 0.48 25.84
CA LEU A 49 -22.26 -0.67 24.95
C LEU A 49 -21.65 -1.93 25.57
N GLU A 50 -20.47 -1.83 26.19
CA GLU A 50 -19.81 -2.96 26.87
C GLU A 50 -20.70 -3.55 27.97
N VAL A 51 -21.35 -2.71 28.77
CA VAL A 51 -22.31 -3.14 29.80
C VAL A 51 -23.52 -3.83 29.17
N ILE A 52 -24.06 -3.30 28.07
CA ILE A 52 -25.18 -3.94 27.35
C ILE A 52 -24.77 -5.33 26.84
N MET A 53 -23.60 -5.45 26.20
CA MET A 53 -23.09 -6.73 25.70
C MET A 53 -22.84 -7.75 26.82
N LEU A 54 -22.34 -7.29 27.97
CA LEU A 54 -22.14 -8.13 29.16
C LEU A 54 -23.48 -8.67 29.67
N GLU A 55 -24.49 -7.81 29.83
CA GLU A 55 -25.81 -8.19 30.34
C GLU A 55 -26.62 -9.05 29.37
N LEU A 56 -26.38 -8.91 28.08
CA LEU A 56 -26.89 -9.81 27.04
C LEU A 56 -26.21 -11.18 27.04
N HIS A 57 -25.13 -11.35 27.82
CA HIS A 57 -24.31 -12.57 27.85
C HIS A 57 -23.86 -12.99 26.44
N LEU A 58 -23.41 -12.01 25.66
CA LEU A 58 -22.92 -12.27 24.31
C LEU A 58 -21.65 -13.11 24.35
N THR A 59 -21.57 -14.11 23.47
CA THR A 59 -20.33 -14.88 23.24
C THR A 59 -19.24 -13.98 22.65
N PRO A 60 -17.96 -14.39 22.65
CA PRO A 60 -16.89 -13.63 22.01
C PRO A 60 -17.22 -13.22 20.56
N ASP A 61 -17.72 -14.15 19.74
CA ASP A 61 -18.09 -13.88 18.34
C ASP A 61 -19.27 -12.89 18.24
N GLU A 62 -20.30 -13.05 19.08
CA GLU A 62 -21.45 -12.13 19.11
C GLU A 62 -21.04 -10.71 19.55
N ARG A 63 -20.07 -10.61 20.46
CA ARG A 63 -19.50 -9.31 20.88
C ARG A 63 -18.75 -8.64 19.75
N GLU A 64 -17.97 -9.39 18.98
CA GLU A 64 -17.27 -8.87 17.80
C GLU A 64 -18.27 -8.31 16.77
N GLU A 65 -19.36 -9.03 16.49
CA GLU A 65 -20.42 -8.55 15.59
C GLU A 65 -21.06 -7.23 16.06
N VAL A 66 -21.29 -7.08 17.37
CA VAL A 66 -21.88 -5.84 17.93
C VAL A 66 -20.86 -4.70 17.89
N LEU A 67 -19.58 -4.96 18.15
CA LEU A 67 -18.52 -3.97 18.06
C LEU A 67 -18.30 -3.49 16.62
N GLU A 68 -18.34 -4.40 15.64
CA GLU A 68 -18.32 -4.07 14.21
C GLU A 68 -19.54 -3.20 13.85
N ALA A 69 -20.74 -3.60 14.26
CA ALA A 69 -21.96 -2.82 14.01
C ALA A 69 -21.92 -1.41 14.65
N TYR A 70 -21.32 -1.30 15.84
CA TYR A 70 -21.09 -0.03 16.53
C TYR A 70 -20.13 0.86 15.73
N GLU A 71 -19.03 0.30 15.26
CA GLU A 71 -18.06 1.04 14.45
C GLU A 71 -18.67 1.52 13.13
N ILE A 72 -19.34 0.63 12.38
CA ILE A 72 -20.06 0.95 11.13
C ILE A 72 -21.07 2.09 11.37
N THR A 73 -21.80 2.06 12.47
CA THR A 73 -22.79 3.10 12.81
C THR A 73 -22.12 4.45 13.09
N ARG A 74 -20.91 4.45 13.68
CA ARG A 74 -20.19 5.66 14.04
C ARG A 74 -19.52 6.34 12.85
N ILE A 75 -18.88 5.57 11.97
CA ILE A 75 -18.06 6.12 10.87
C ILE A 75 -18.70 5.99 9.49
N GLY A 76 -19.78 5.23 9.38
CA GLY A 76 -20.45 4.88 8.13
C GLY A 76 -19.84 3.66 7.45
N VAL A 77 -20.69 2.87 6.79
CA VAL A 77 -20.30 1.62 6.12
C VAL A 77 -19.20 1.82 5.07
N LYS A 78 -19.23 2.93 4.33
CA LYS A 78 -18.23 3.23 3.30
C LYS A 78 -16.83 3.41 3.90
N ASN A 79 -16.71 4.22 4.96
CA ASN A 79 -15.42 4.45 5.62
C ASN A 79 -14.92 3.18 6.33
N TYR A 80 -15.84 2.43 6.95
CA TYR A 80 -15.50 1.12 7.53
C TYR A 80 -14.90 0.18 6.50
N ASN A 81 -15.56 0.01 5.35
CA ASN A 81 -15.08 -0.82 4.25
C ASN A 81 -13.72 -0.34 3.73
N ARG A 82 -13.52 0.97 3.59
CA ARG A 82 -12.25 1.57 3.17
C ARG A 82 -11.12 1.26 4.15
N ARG A 83 -11.34 1.45 5.46
CA ARG A 83 -10.34 1.12 6.49
C ARG A 83 -9.98 -0.36 6.48
N ARG A 84 -10.97 -1.24 6.36
CA ARG A 84 -10.74 -2.68 6.19
C ARG A 84 -9.94 -2.99 4.93
N LYS A 85 -10.28 -2.37 3.80
CA LYS A 85 -9.57 -2.59 2.55
C LYS A 85 -8.14 -2.06 2.60
N VAL A 86 -7.89 -0.91 3.23
CA VAL A 86 -6.52 -0.41 3.46
C VAL A 86 -5.74 -1.39 4.34
N ARG A 87 -6.32 -1.86 5.45
CA ARG A 87 -5.71 -2.92 6.27
C ARG A 87 -5.35 -4.15 5.44
N GLU A 88 -6.29 -4.67 4.66
CA GLU A 88 -6.05 -5.80 3.76
C GLU A 88 -4.93 -5.52 2.74
N ILE A 89 -4.82 -4.29 2.23
CA ILE A 89 -3.72 -3.90 1.35
C ILE A 89 -2.41 -4.06 2.11
N LEU A 90 -2.26 -3.42 3.28
CA LEU A 90 -1.03 -3.41 4.05
C LEU A 90 -0.61 -4.83 4.48
N GLU A 91 -1.54 -5.62 5.00
CA GLU A 91 -1.34 -7.02 5.36
C GLU A 91 -0.97 -7.87 4.14
N SER A 92 -1.44 -7.50 2.95
CA SER A 92 -1.11 -8.19 1.71
C SER A 92 0.23 -7.78 1.10
N LEU A 93 0.92 -6.76 1.65
CA LEU A 93 2.24 -6.31 1.18
C LEU A 93 3.41 -7.17 1.69
N LEU A 94 3.17 -8.31 2.33
CA LEU A 94 4.25 -9.21 2.76
C LEU A 94 5.08 -9.76 1.57
N THR A 95 6.34 -10.11 1.85
CA THR A 95 7.47 -10.26 0.92
C THR A 95 7.29 -11.29 -0.20
N LEU A 96 8.03 -11.07 -1.30
CA LEU A 96 8.31 -12.03 -2.37
C LEU A 96 8.96 -13.36 -1.90
N GLU A 97 9.18 -13.55 -0.59
CA GLU A 97 9.65 -14.80 0.00
C GLU A 97 8.61 -15.94 -0.14
N GLU A 98 7.33 -15.64 -0.31
CA GLU A 98 6.28 -16.65 -0.60
C GLU A 98 6.29 -17.15 -2.07
N GLY A 99 7.03 -16.47 -2.95
CA GLY A 99 7.18 -16.78 -4.37
C GLY A 99 8.47 -17.54 -4.73
N ASN A 100 9.27 -17.94 -3.73
CA ASN A 100 10.41 -18.86 -3.88
C ASN A 100 9.98 -20.33 -3.77
N THR A 101 8.79 -20.68 -4.27
CA THR A 101 8.62 -22.04 -4.77
C THR A 101 9.61 -22.18 -5.93
N GLU A 102 10.51 -23.16 -5.80
CA GLU A 102 11.40 -23.65 -6.84
C GLU A 102 10.59 -23.89 -8.13
N THR A 103 10.46 -22.86 -8.93
CA THR A 103 9.75 -22.94 -10.21
C THR A 103 10.82 -23.34 -11.19
N VAL A 104 10.71 -24.62 -11.58
CA VAL A 104 11.51 -25.29 -12.60
C VAL A 104 12.01 -24.27 -13.59
N LYS A 105 13.34 -24.05 -13.60
CA LYS A 105 14.01 -23.46 -14.75
C LYS A 105 13.51 -24.27 -15.93
N THR A 106 12.57 -23.74 -16.69
CA THR A 106 12.31 -24.21 -18.05
C THR A 106 13.49 -23.71 -18.87
N GLY A 107 14.65 -24.29 -18.58
CA GLY A 107 15.82 -24.34 -19.42
C GLY A 107 15.43 -25.15 -20.64
N GLY A 108 14.72 -24.49 -21.52
CA GLY A 108 14.34 -24.97 -22.81
C GLY A 108 14.19 -23.74 -23.65
N GLY A 109 15.13 -23.52 -24.56
CA GLY A 109 14.86 -22.72 -25.75
C GLY A 109 13.71 -23.39 -26.49
N ILE A 110 12.47 -23.15 -26.04
CA ILE A 110 11.30 -23.37 -26.85
C ILE A 110 11.44 -22.29 -27.90
N ASN A 111 11.97 -22.70 -29.07
CA ASN A 111 11.65 -22.05 -30.33
C ASN A 111 10.13 -21.94 -30.31
N LEU A 112 9.63 -20.74 -30.00
CA LEU A 112 8.24 -20.42 -30.22
C LEU A 112 8.03 -20.76 -31.70
N PRO A 113 7.11 -21.67 -32.04
CA PRO A 113 6.69 -21.78 -33.42
C PRO A 113 6.39 -20.37 -33.89
N GLU A 114 6.83 -19.98 -35.09
CA GLU A 114 6.29 -18.75 -35.70
C GLU A 114 4.80 -18.80 -35.45
N MET A 115 4.27 -17.80 -34.73
CA MET A 115 2.86 -17.83 -34.43
C MET A 115 2.17 -17.97 -35.79
N GLU A 116 1.52 -19.11 -36.05
CA GLU A 116 0.73 -19.27 -37.26
C GLU A 116 -0.36 -18.20 -37.23
N ASN A 117 -0.86 -17.81 -38.41
CA ASN A 117 -1.88 -16.77 -38.55
C ASN A 117 -3.22 -17.23 -37.94
N LYS A 118 -3.27 -17.36 -36.61
CA LYS A 118 -4.44 -17.65 -35.80
C LYS A 118 -5.24 -16.35 -35.75
N GLY A 119 -6.15 -16.15 -36.70
CA GLY A 119 -7.06 -15.00 -36.69
C GLY A 119 -7.93 -15.01 -35.44
N LEU A 120 -9.11 -15.64 -35.52
CA LEU A 120 -9.97 -15.84 -34.35
C LEU A 120 -9.46 -17.01 -33.51
N ILE A 121 -9.19 -16.74 -32.24
CA ILE A 121 -8.82 -17.73 -31.21
C ILE A 121 -10.04 -17.94 -30.32
N ARG A 122 -10.32 -19.21 -29.98
CA ARG A 122 -11.44 -19.60 -29.13
C ARG A 122 -10.96 -20.57 -28.04
N GLY A 123 -11.58 -20.46 -26.87
CA GLY A 123 -11.23 -21.21 -25.69
C GLY A 123 -10.28 -20.43 -24.80
N GLU A 124 -10.61 -20.36 -23.51
CA GLU A 124 -9.85 -19.61 -22.50
C GLU A 124 -8.38 -20.03 -22.44
N LEU A 125 -8.10 -21.34 -22.48
CA LEU A 125 -6.72 -21.86 -22.47
C LEU A 125 -5.90 -21.42 -23.69
N GLU A 126 -6.50 -21.41 -24.90
CA GLU A 126 -5.80 -20.99 -26.11
C GLU A 126 -5.62 -19.47 -26.17
N VAL A 127 -6.61 -18.70 -25.69
CA VAL A 127 -6.45 -17.25 -25.48
C VAL A 127 -5.28 -16.99 -24.53
N ASN A 128 -5.25 -17.68 -23.40
CA ASN A 128 -4.19 -17.56 -22.40
C ASN A 128 -2.81 -17.86 -23.00
N ARG A 129 -2.70 -18.98 -23.70
CA ARG A 129 -1.47 -19.40 -24.37
C ARG A 129 -0.96 -18.33 -25.34
N VAL A 130 -1.83 -17.74 -26.15
CA VAL A 130 -1.43 -16.71 -27.11
C VAL A 130 -1.00 -15.42 -26.41
N VAL A 131 -1.73 -14.98 -25.38
CA VAL A 131 -1.37 -13.83 -24.55
C VAL A 131 0.02 -14.02 -23.93
N HIS A 132 0.24 -15.17 -23.27
CA HIS A 132 1.50 -15.49 -22.64
C HIS A 132 2.66 -15.50 -23.65
N GLN A 133 2.44 -16.08 -24.84
CA GLN A 133 3.46 -16.12 -25.88
C GLN A 133 3.81 -14.72 -26.43
N VAL A 134 2.83 -13.81 -26.59
CA VAL A 134 3.11 -12.42 -27.01
C VAL A 134 3.91 -11.69 -25.93
N ILE A 135 3.51 -11.82 -24.65
CA ILE A 135 4.24 -11.21 -23.53
C ILE A 135 5.67 -11.74 -23.46
N GLN A 136 5.86 -13.06 -23.60
CA GLN A 136 7.17 -13.70 -23.55
C GLN A 136 8.07 -13.29 -24.73
N GLU A 137 7.52 -13.13 -25.94
CA GLU A 137 8.28 -12.66 -27.10
C GLU A 137 8.76 -11.22 -26.92
N THR A 138 7.87 -10.33 -26.46
CA THR A 138 8.20 -8.92 -26.22
C THR A 138 9.21 -8.77 -25.08
N ALA A 139 9.09 -9.57 -24.03
CA ALA A 139 10.09 -9.61 -22.97
C ALA A 139 11.48 -10.01 -23.49
N ARG A 140 11.58 -11.10 -24.26
CA ARG A 140 12.87 -11.55 -24.82
C ARG A 140 13.56 -10.54 -25.73
N ARG A 141 12.79 -9.69 -26.42
CA ARG A 141 13.31 -8.70 -27.37
C ARG A 141 13.56 -7.34 -26.76
N GLY A 142 12.96 -7.05 -25.61
CA GLY A 142 12.79 -5.68 -25.14
C GLY A 142 11.76 -4.91 -25.99
N GLY A 143 11.30 -3.78 -25.48
CA GLY A 143 10.35 -2.92 -26.19
C GLY A 143 9.21 -2.40 -25.32
N GLN A 144 8.03 -2.23 -25.90
CA GLN A 144 6.86 -1.71 -25.21
C GLN A 144 5.72 -2.72 -25.22
N LEU A 145 5.12 -2.94 -24.05
CA LEU A 145 3.91 -3.71 -23.87
C LEU A 145 2.81 -2.77 -23.39
N LYS A 146 1.77 -2.61 -24.21
CA LYS A 146 0.65 -1.70 -23.99
C LYS A 146 -0.59 -2.50 -23.62
N LEU A 147 -1.17 -2.22 -22.45
CA LEU A 147 -2.23 -3.02 -21.84
C LEU A 147 -3.45 -2.15 -21.55
N LEU A 148 -4.56 -2.35 -22.27
CA LEU A 148 -5.88 -1.83 -21.90
C LEU A 148 -6.65 -2.96 -21.19
N VAL A 149 -6.26 -3.22 -19.95
CA VAL A 149 -6.79 -4.32 -19.14
C VAL A 149 -6.95 -3.86 -17.69
N GLN A 150 -7.97 -4.36 -17.02
CA GLN A 150 -8.13 -4.17 -15.58
C GLN A 150 -7.12 -5.03 -14.81
N PRO A 151 -6.65 -4.58 -13.63
CA PRO A 151 -5.76 -5.36 -12.76
C PRO A 151 -6.37 -6.70 -12.32
N ASP A 152 -7.70 -6.85 -12.35
CA ASP A 152 -8.42 -8.08 -11.99
C ASP A 152 -8.40 -9.16 -13.11
N TYR A 153 -7.75 -8.89 -14.24
CA TYR A 153 -7.50 -9.88 -15.27
C TYR A 153 -6.26 -10.71 -14.90
N GLU A 154 -6.42 -11.58 -13.89
CA GLU A 154 -5.37 -12.40 -13.26
C GLU A 154 -4.46 -13.09 -14.28
N LEU A 155 -5.03 -13.73 -15.29
CA LEU A 155 -4.33 -14.44 -16.35
C LEU A 155 -3.27 -13.59 -17.11
N VAL A 156 -3.61 -12.34 -17.45
CA VAL A 156 -2.65 -11.42 -18.11
C VAL A 156 -1.56 -11.04 -17.12
N MET A 157 -1.93 -10.79 -15.88
CA MET A 157 -1.02 -10.34 -14.83
C MET A 157 -0.07 -11.44 -14.38
N GLU A 158 -0.55 -12.66 -14.20
CA GLU A 158 0.26 -13.86 -13.94
C GLU A 158 1.24 -14.09 -15.09
N SER A 159 0.81 -13.91 -16.33
CA SER A 159 1.70 -14.00 -17.49
C SER A 159 2.84 -12.99 -17.44
N LEU A 160 2.62 -11.77 -16.95
CA LEU A 160 3.69 -10.79 -16.73
C LEU A 160 4.66 -11.25 -15.63
N MET A 161 4.13 -11.75 -14.51
CA MET A 161 4.92 -12.17 -13.34
C MET A 161 5.73 -13.45 -13.59
N LEU A 162 5.26 -14.34 -14.48
CA LEU A 162 5.95 -15.58 -14.86
C LEU A 162 7.20 -15.32 -15.72
N VAL A 163 7.30 -14.17 -16.39
CA VAL A 163 8.45 -13.80 -17.23
C VAL A 163 9.55 -13.19 -16.36
N LYS A 164 10.07 -13.99 -15.41
CA LYS A 164 11.16 -13.58 -14.50
C LYS A 164 12.44 -13.27 -15.28
N GLY A 165 13.02 -12.10 -15.01
CA GLY A 165 14.28 -11.62 -15.63
C GLY A 165 14.17 -11.25 -17.12
N GLY A 166 12.96 -11.28 -17.71
CA GLY A 166 12.76 -10.96 -19.13
C GLY A 166 12.20 -9.56 -19.40
N LEU A 167 11.63 -8.88 -18.41
CA LEU A 167 11.02 -7.55 -18.60
C LEU A 167 11.95 -6.38 -18.23
N GLU A 168 13.25 -6.64 -18.04
CA GLU A 168 14.21 -5.59 -17.66
C GLU A 168 14.29 -4.47 -18.69
N ASP A 169 14.24 -4.84 -19.97
CA ASP A 169 14.26 -3.94 -21.14
C ASP A 169 12.86 -3.68 -21.73
N THR A 170 11.79 -4.07 -21.02
CA THR A 170 10.41 -3.90 -21.48
C THR A 170 9.67 -2.86 -20.64
N LYS A 171 9.18 -1.80 -21.29
CA LYS A 171 8.26 -0.85 -20.69
C LYS A 171 6.83 -1.39 -20.76
N VAL A 172 6.21 -1.64 -19.62
CA VAL A 172 4.82 -2.07 -19.52
C VAL A 172 3.95 -0.86 -19.18
N THR A 173 3.10 -0.43 -20.11
CA THR A 173 2.15 0.67 -19.89
C THR A 173 0.74 0.10 -19.80
N GLN A 174 0.06 0.30 -18.67
CA GLN A 174 -1.30 -0.19 -18.46
C GLN A 174 -2.28 0.97 -18.27
N ILE A 175 -3.44 0.92 -18.93
CA ILE A 175 -4.52 1.88 -18.71
C ILE A 175 -5.64 1.19 -17.91
N ILE A 176 -5.97 1.77 -16.77
CA ILE A 176 -6.94 1.28 -15.79
C ILE A 176 -8.14 2.24 -15.73
N CYS A 177 -9.34 1.71 -15.86
CA CYS A 177 -10.57 2.44 -15.57
C CYS A 177 -10.83 2.40 -14.07
N LEU A 178 -10.69 3.54 -13.39
CA LEU A 178 -11.08 3.72 -11.99
C LEU A 178 -12.51 4.22 -11.90
N GLU A 179 -13.20 3.86 -10.83
CA GLU A 179 -14.56 4.35 -10.59
C GLU A 179 -14.52 5.66 -9.79
N PRO A 180 -15.38 6.64 -10.10
CA PRO A 180 -15.59 7.78 -9.21
C PRO A 180 -15.94 7.30 -7.79
N ASP A 181 -15.31 7.91 -6.79
CA ASP A 181 -15.48 7.61 -5.36
C ASP A 181 -15.28 6.13 -4.96
N SER A 182 -14.45 5.39 -5.71
CA SER A 182 -14.19 3.94 -5.53
C SER A 182 -15.46 3.09 -5.55
N GLY A 183 -16.46 3.50 -6.34
CA GLY A 183 -17.70 2.75 -6.49
C GLY A 183 -18.61 2.84 -5.27
N GLN A 184 -19.62 1.96 -5.24
CA GLN A 184 -20.69 2.01 -4.24
C GLN A 184 -20.19 1.64 -2.82
N ASP A 185 -19.26 0.70 -2.72
CA ASP A 185 -18.69 0.24 -1.45
C ASP A 185 -17.48 1.08 -0.99
N GLY A 186 -16.93 1.91 -1.87
CA GLY A 186 -15.74 2.72 -1.62
C GLY A 186 -14.41 1.97 -1.75
N CYS A 187 -14.40 0.75 -2.31
CA CYS A 187 -13.24 -0.13 -2.28
C CYS A 187 -12.66 -0.50 -3.65
N SER A 188 -13.34 -0.20 -4.77
CA SER A 188 -12.93 -0.70 -6.08
C SER A 188 -11.56 -0.18 -6.54
N ASN A 189 -11.25 1.10 -6.32
CA ASN A 189 -9.94 1.66 -6.69
C ASN A 189 -8.84 1.21 -5.71
N LEU A 190 -9.16 1.03 -4.43
CA LEU A 190 -8.25 0.48 -3.43
C LEU A 190 -7.82 -0.94 -3.81
N GLU A 191 -8.76 -1.77 -4.24
CA GLU A 191 -8.47 -3.12 -4.73
C GLU A 191 -7.63 -3.10 -6.03
N SER A 192 -7.79 -2.08 -6.87
CA SER A 192 -6.94 -1.87 -8.05
C SER A 192 -5.49 -1.55 -7.64
N ILE A 193 -5.29 -0.64 -6.67
CA ILE A 193 -3.96 -0.31 -6.15
C ILE A 193 -3.29 -1.49 -5.47
N ARG A 194 -4.04 -2.29 -4.71
CA ARG A 194 -3.53 -3.53 -4.11
C ARG A 194 -2.81 -4.40 -5.14
N ARG A 195 -3.40 -4.57 -6.32
CA ARG A 195 -2.83 -5.36 -7.42
C ARG A 195 -1.69 -4.63 -8.12
N VAL A 196 -1.86 -3.35 -8.41
CA VAL A 196 -0.84 -2.50 -9.07
C VAL A 196 0.46 -2.47 -8.28
N LEU A 197 0.42 -2.35 -6.94
CA LEU A 197 1.61 -2.39 -6.09
C LEU A 197 2.35 -3.72 -6.21
N ARG A 198 1.62 -4.85 -6.19
CA ARG A 198 2.22 -6.18 -6.39
C ARG A 198 2.95 -6.31 -7.72
N TYR A 199 2.36 -5.80 -8.80
CA TYR A 199 2.98 -5.84 -10.12
C TYR A 199 4.15 -4.84 -10.25
N GLY A 200 4.09 -3.70 -9.56
CA GLY A 200 5.17 -2.71 -9.55
C GLY A 200 6.48 -3.22 -8.96
N ILE A 201 6.43 -4.18 -8.03
CA ILE A 201 7.62 -4.83 -7.48
C ILE A 201 8.22 -5.80 -8.51
N GLY A 202 7.38 -6.58 -9.20
CA GLY A 202 7.82 -7.60 -10.15
C GLY A 202 8.27 -7.06 -11.52
N ILE A 203 7.74 -5.90 -11.94
CA ILE A 203 7.97 -5.33 -13.26
C ILE A 203 8.81 -4.05 -13.13
N ARG A 204 10.07 -4.10 -13.58
CA ARG A 204 11.04 -3.01 -13.41
C ARG A 204 10.58 -1.66 -13.99
N CYS A 205 9.99 -1.68 -15.18
CA CYS A 205 9.56 -0.51 -15.94
C CYS A 205 8.04 -0.51 -16.13
N TYR A 206 7.28 -0.45 -15.04
CA TYR A 206 5.82 -0.45 -15.03
C TYR A 206 5.24 0.96 -14.90
N GLU A 207 4.39 1.34 -15.85
CA GLU A 207 3.68 2.61 -15.91
C GLU A 207 2.16 2.36 -15.91
N PRO A 208 1.53 2.18 -14.73
CA PRO A 208 0.09 2.17 -14.63
C PRO A 208 -0.45 3.59 -14.76
N ARG A 209 -1.45 3.74 -15.61
CA ARG A 209 -2.19 4.95 -15.90
C ARG A 209 -3.66 4.72 -15.62
N TYR A 210 -4.40 5.78 -15.36
CA TYR A 210 -5.82 5.69 -15.07
C TYR A 210 -6.66 6.79 -15.73
N TYR A 211 -7.93 6.47 -15.89
CA TYR A 211 -9.00 7.42 -16.21
C TYR A 211 -10.24 7.06 -15.37
N TYR A 212 -11.14 8.02 -15.17
CA TYR A 212 -12.40 7.73 -14.48
C TYR A 212 -13.48 7.29 -15.46
N GLY A 213 -14.19 6.22 -15.10
CA GLY A 213 -15.31 5.71 -15.86
C GLY A 213 -16.07 4.66 -15.06
N LYS A 214 -16.85 3.83 -15.76
CA LYS A 214 -17.55 2.70 -15.16
C LYS A 214 -16.99 1.42 -15.74
N ALA A 215 -16.12 0.75 -14.98
CA ALA A 215 -15.43 -0.45 -15.44
C ALA A 215 -16.42 -1.53 -15.91
N LYS A 216 -17.54 -1.71 -15.20
CA LYS A 216 -18.60 -2.67 -15.57
C LYS A 216 -19.28 -2.37 -16.90
N GLU A 217 -19.38 -1.11 -17.31
CA GLU A 217 -19.94 -0.74 -18.62
C GLU A 217 -18.89 -0.96 -19.73
N HIS A 218 -17.63 -0.61 -19.47
CA HIS A 218 -16.56 -0.76 -20.44
C HIS A 218 -16.19 -2.23 -20.70
N TYR A 219 -16.05 -3.04 -19.65
CA TYR A 219 -15.63 -4.45 -19.73
C TYR A 219 -16.80 -5.45 -19.62
N GLY A 220 -18.04 -4.95 -19.61
CA GLY A 220 -19.24 -5.77 -19.53
C GLY A 220 -19.59 -6.49 -20.84
N SER A 221 -20.63 -7.32 -20.79
CA SER A 221 -21.09 -8.16 -21.91
C SER A 221 -21.53 -7.39 -23.16
N MET A 222 -21.83 -6.09 -23.03
CA MET A 222 -22.21 -5.22 -24.15
C MET A 222 -21.00 -4.68 -24.93
N SER A 223 -19.78 -4.88 -24.42
CA SER A 223 -18.54 -4.58 -25.13
C SER A 223 -17.93 -5.85 -25.70
N VAL A 224 -17.81 -5.92 -27.03
CA VAL A 224 -17.48 -7.19 -27.70
C VAL A 224 -16.02 -7.61 -27.45
N LEU A 225 -15.05 -6.71 -27.65
CA LEU A 225 -13.62 -6.96 -27.45
C LEU A 225 -12.96 -5.81 -26.66
N PRO A 226 -13.31 -5.66 -25.36
CA PRO A 226 -12.93 -4.47 -24.59
C PRO A 226 -11.47 -4.44 -24.13
N TYR A 227 -10.78 -5.58 -24.18
CA TYR A 227 -9.39 -5.69 -23.76
C TYR A 227 -8.46 -5.59 -24.97
N LEU A 228 -7.37 -4.84 -24.82
CA LEU A 228 -6.33 -4.72 -25.84
C LEU A 228 -4.96 -4.98 -25.21
N ILE A 229 -4.17 -5.84 -25.85
CA ILE A 229 -2.74 -6.01 -25.60
C ILE A 229 -2.02 -5.68 -26.89
N ALA A 230 -1.12 -4.70 -26.89
CA ALA A 230 -0.40 -4.28 -28.09
C ALA A 230 1.11 -4.22 -27.85
N THR A 231 1.85 -4.64 -28.87
CA THR A 231 3.32 -4.61 -28.94
C THR A 231 3.71 -3.96 -30.28
N ASP A 232 4.99 -3.95 -30.60
CA ASP A 232 5.51 -3.50 -31.90
C ASP A 232 5.11 -4.43 -33.07
N ARG A 233 4.84 -5.71 -32.79
CA ARG A 233 4.57 -6.72 -33.83
C ARG A 233 3.19 -7.37 -33.75
N TYR A 234 2.57 -7.33 -32.58
CA TYR A 234 1.32 -8.03 -32.32
C TYR A 234 0.32 -7.11 -31.65
N ALA A 235 -0.95 -7.30 -31.96
CA ALA A 235 -2.04 -6.76 -31.16
C ALA A 235 -3.09 -7.84 -30.91
N ILE A 236 -3.58 -7.96 -29.69
CA ILE A 236 -4.61 -8.91 -29.28
C ILE A 236 -5.80 -8.12 -28.77
N GLN A 237 -6.95 -8.33 -29.38
CA GLN A 237 -8.23 -7.87 -28.85
C GLN A 237 -8.94 -9.06 -28.20
N ILE A 238 -9.32 -8.95 -26.93
CA ILE A 238 -9.88 -10.07 -26.16
C ILE A 238 -11.33 -9.74 -25.78
N ALA A 239 -12.20 -10.76 -25.86
CA ALA A 239 -13.61 -10.66 -25.55
C ALA A 239 -13.87 -10.42 -24.05
N SER A 240 -15.01 -9.82 -23.73
CA SER A 240 -15.42 -9.53 -22.34
C SER A 240 -15.43 -10.78 -21.45
N ASP A 241 -15.80 -11.92 -22.02
CA ASP A 241 -15.86 -13.23 -21.35
C ASP A 241 -14.51 -13.97 -21.32
N ARG A 242 -13.46 -13.37 -21.90
CA ARG A 242 -12.08 -13.90 -21.94
C ARG A 242 -11.92 -15.23 -22.71
N LYS A 243 -12.96 -15.68 -23.43
CA LYS A 243 -12.99 -16.98 -24.13
C LYS A 243 -12.73 -16.88 -25.63
N ALA A 244 -12.63 -15.67 -26.15
CA ALA A 244 -12.26 -15.43 -27.54
C ALA A 244 -11.29 -14.26 -27.64
N ALA A 245 -10.40 -14.31 -28.62
CA ALA A 245 -9.49 -13.22 -28.94
C ALA A 245 -9.22 -13.17 -30.45
N ILE A 246 -8.84 -11.99 -30.94
CA ILE A 246 -8.35 -11.81 -32.30
C ILE A 246 -6.89 -11.37 -32.21
N LEU A 247 -5.98 -12.16 -32.79
CA LEU A 247 -4.56 -11.84 -32.90
C LEU A 247 -4.29 -11.18 -34.25
N HIS A 248 -3.77 -9.96 -34.20
CA HIS A 248 -3.38 -9.16 -35.35
C HIS A 248 -1.86 -9.17 -35.51
N LYS A 249 -1.41 -9.38 -36.75
CA LYS A 249 0.02 -9.36 -37.16
C LYS A 249 0.28 -8.47 -38.35
N ASP A 250 -0.78 -8.05 -39.03
CA ASP A 250 -0.69 -7.11 -40.13
C ASP A 250 -0.12 -5.79 -39.60
N PRO A 251 1.03 -5.31 -40.11
CA PRO A 251 1.70 -4.13 -39.59
C PRO A 251 0.80 -2.89 -39.55
N LYS A 252 -0.08 -2.71 -40.54
CA LYS A 252 -1.00 -1.55 -40.59
C LYS A 252 -2.03 -1.60 -39.46
N THR A 253 -2.57 -2.79 -39.19
CA THR A 253 -3.53 -3.00 -38.11
C THR A 253 -2.88 -2.81 -36.74
N VAL A 254 -1.67 -3.35 -36.56
CA VAL A 254 -0.89 -3.20 -35.32
C VAL A 254 -0.54 -1.74 -35.08
N GLU A 255 -0.10 -1.01 -36.12
CA GLU A 255 0.19 0.43 -36.06
C GLU A 255 -1.07 1.25 -35.68
N TYR A 256 -2.21 0.95 -36.31
CA TYR A 256 -3.48 1.61 -35.99
C TYR A 256 -3.88 1.41 -34.52
N LEU A 257 -3.85 0.17 -34.02
CA LEU A 257 -4.22 -0.15 -32.64
C LEU A 257 -3.25 0.47 -31.62
N ASN A 258 -1.96 0.50 -31.94
CA ASN A 258 -0.97 1.26 -31.17
C ASN A 258 -1.32 2.75 -31.12
N GLY A 259 -1.66 3.36 -32.27
CA GLY A 259 -2.06 4.76 -32.33
C GLY A 259 -3.35 5.07 -31.56
N VAL A 260 -4.29 4.14 -31.51
CA VAL A 260 -5.50 4.26 -30.66
C VAL A 260 -5.11 4.21 -29.18
N PHE A 261 -4.28 3.26 -28.78
CA PHE A 261 -3.79 3.16 -27.40
C PHE A 261 -3.03 4.42 -26.97
N ASP A 262 -2.19 4.97 -27.84
CA ASP A 262 -1.39 6.16 -27.53
C ASP A 262 -2.28 7.39 -27.31
N LYS A 263 -3.38 7.53 -28.07
CA LYS A 263 -4.40 8.55 -27.83
C LYS A 263 -5.08 8.37 -26.47
N MET A 264 -5.40 7.13 -26.07
CA MET A 264 -5.95 6.83 -24.75
C MET A 264 -4.93 7.14 -23.63
N CYS A 265 -3.64 6.87 -23.86
CA CYS A 265 -2.56 7.23 -22.93
C CYS A 265 -2.47 8.75 -22.71
N GLN A 266 -2.62 9.55 -23.78
CA GLN A 266 -2.63 11.02 -23.68
C GLN A 266 -3.81 11.57 -22.88
N GLN A 267 -4.92 10.83 -22.82
CA GLN A 267 -6.13 11.20 -22.07
C GLN A 267 -6.17 10.62 -20.64
N SER A 268 -5.22 9.74 -20.30
CA SER A 268 -5.10 9.16 -18.95
C SER A 268 -4.04 9.87 -18.12
N ARG A 269 -4.09 9.67 -16.81
CA ARG A 269 -3.13 10.20 -15.83
C ARG A 269 -2.26 9.09 -15.27
N LEU A 270 -1.06 9.41 -14.80
CA LEU A 270 -0.22 8.43 -14.09
C LEU A 270 -0.89 8.04 -12.77
N LEU A 271 -1.03 6.73 -12.53
CA LEU A 271 -1.57 6.22 -11.27
C LEU A 271 -0.46 6.03 -10.23
N MET A 272 0.69 5.53 -10.68
CA MET A 272 1.84 5.24 -9.83
C MET A 272 3.12 5.54 -10.60
N VAL A 273 4.03 6.27 -9.94
CA VAL A 273 5.42 6.44 -10.42
C VAL A 273 6.29 5.45 -9.67
N SER A 274 7.05 4.63 -10.41
CA SER A 274 8.01 3.68 -9.86
C SER A 274 9.43 4.20 -10.04
N ILE A 275 10.20 4.26 -8.95
CA ILE A 275 11.59 4.70 -8.94
C ILE A 275 12.48 3.56 -8.43
N ASP A 276 13.62 3.36 -9.09
CA ASP A 276 14.72 2.53 -8.62
C ASP A 276 15.61 3.40 -7.71
N GLY A 277 15.69 3.03 -6.43
CA GLY A 277 16.32 3.85 -5.40
C GLY A 277 17.83 3.73 -5.30
N PHE A 278 18.46 2.77 -6.00
CA PHE A 278 19.90 2.53 -5.90
C PHE A 278 20.76 3.68 -6.45
N GLY A 279 22.04 3.72 -6.06
CA GLY A 279 23.01 4.69 -6.58
C GLY A 279 22.74 6.16 -6.20
N GLY A 280 21.94 6.38 -5.15
CA GLY A 280 21.53 7.72 -4.71
C GLY A 280 20.42 8.35 -5.57
N GLU A 281 19.75 7.58 -6.45
CA GLU A 281 18.58 8.10 -7.16
C GLU A 281 17.40 8.32 -6.21
N GLN A 282 17.28 7.55 -5.11
CA GLN A 282 16.32 7.85 -4.05
C GLN A 282 16.54 9.24 -3.44
N ALA A 283 17.77 9.59 -3.07
CA ALA A 283 18.07 10.87 -2.45
C ALA A 283 17.85 12.05 -3.42
N LYS A 284 18.17 11.85 -4.71
CA LYS A 284 17.91 12.84 -5.77
C LYS A 284 16.41 13.07 -5.95
N TRP A 285 15.64 12.00 -6.15
CA TRP A 285 14.20 12.08 -6.29
C TRP A 285 13.56 12.66 -5.02
N GLY A 286 14.00 12.23 -3.83
CA GLY A 286 13.53 12.73 -2.54
C GLY A 286 13.80 14.24 -2.37
N SER A 287 14.93 14.73 -2.88
CA SER A 287 15.24 16.18 -2.86
C SER A 287 14.31 16.99 -3.76
N GLU A 288 13.85 16.42 -4.88
CA GLU A 288 12.83 17.05 -5.74
C GLU A 288 11.45 16.98 -5.07
N TYR A 289 11.09 15.82 -4.52
CA TYR A 289 9.84 15.59 -3.80
C TYR A 289 9.66 16.58 -2.65
N ILE A 290 10.70 16.82 -1.84
CA ILE A 290 10.66 17.77 -0.72
C ILE A 290 10.28 19.19 -1.18
N ARG A 291 10.66 19.59 -2.39
CA ARG A 291 10.38 20.94 -2.92
C ARG A 291 8.96 21.10 -3.42
N THR A 292 8.29 20.01 -3.78
CA THR A 292 6.96 20.05 -4.40
C THR A 292 5.84 19.67 -3.43
N VAL A 293 6.17 19.04 -2.30
CA VAL A 293 5.21 18.44 -1.38
C VAL A 293 4.99 19.30 -0.16
N ASN A 294 3.74 19.33 0.31
CA ASN A 294 3.36 20.01 1.52
C ASN A 294 3.50 19.09 2.74
N PHE A 295 4.42 19.41 3.65
CA PHE A 295 4.67 18.68 4.91
C PHE A 295 3.86 19.22 6.10
N SER A 296 2.84 20.08 5.87
CA SER A 296 2.05 20.69 6.96
C SER A 296 1.47 19.65 7.92
N ASN A 297 1.04 18.51 7.38
CA ASN A 297 0.51 17.39 8.14
C ASN A 297 0.85 16.07 7.42
N SER A 298 1.72 15.28 8.04
CA SER A 298 2.29 14.08 7.45
C SER A 298 2.15 12.90 8.40
N TYR A 299 1.82 11.74 7.85
CA TYR A 299 1.79 10.47 8.56
C TYR A 299 2.78 9.50 7.94
N GLU A 300 3.57 8.85 8.79
CA GLU A 300 4.53 7.85 8.35
C GLU A 300 4.28 6.56 9.12
N MET A 301 4.38 5.43 8.44
CA MET A 301 4.38 4.11 9.06
C MET A 301 5.71 3.44 8.70
N CYS A 302 6.60 3.40 9.69
CA CYS A 302 7.97 2.95 9.54
C CYS A 302 8.18 1.68 10.34
N SER A 303 8.79 0.69 9.70
CA SER A 303 9.05 -0.58 10.34
C SER A 303 10.10 -0.44 11.44
N GLY A 304 11.10 0.43 11.29
CA GLY A 304 12.12 0.67 12.29
C GLY A 304 12.06 2.06 12.92
N LEU A 305 13.22 2.50 13.42
CA LEU A 305 13.41 3.85 13.91
C LEU A 305 13.50 4.82 12.72
N CYS A 306 12.45 5.60 12.48
CA CYS A 306 12.47 6.67 11.47
C CYS A 306 13.43 7.80 11.88
N SER A 307 14.69 7.66 11.46
CA SER A 307 15.80 8.52 11.91
C SER A 307 16.49 9.29 10.80
N VAL A 308 16.22 9.00 9.52
CA VAL A 308 17.01 9.50 8.37
C VAL A 308 17.18 11.02 8.34
N GLN A 309 16.15 11.79 8.70
CA GLN A 309 16.22 13.26 8.79
C GLN A 309 17.12 13.79 9.92
N PHE A 310 17.53 12.95 10.86
CA PHE A 310 18.39 13.32 11.97
C PHE A 310 19.86 12.95 11.74
N TRP A 311 20.20 12.39 10.57
CA TRP A 311 21.58 12.08 10.21
C TRP A 311 22.31 13.34 9.76
N ASP A 312 23.55 13.48 10.20
CA ASP A 312 24.46 14.53 9.70
C ASP A 312 25.52 13.95 8.77
N GLU A 313 26.31 14.82 8.16
CA GLU A 313 27.40 14.43 7.27
C GLU A 313 28.39 13.44 7.92
N ARG A 314 28.67 13.60 9.23
CA ARG A 314 29.57 12.71 9.95
C ARG A 314 29.02 11.29 10.01
N MET A 315 27.76 11.13 10.41
CA MET A 315 27.10 9.81 10.48
C MET A 315 26.96 9.18 9.09
N ILE A 316 26.57 9.96 8.08
CA ILE A 316 26.44 9.49 6.69
C ILE A 316 27.78 8.97 6.17
N ARG A 317 28.87 9.74 6.30
CA ARG A 317 30.21 9.34 5.85
C ARG A 317 30.83 8.18 6.65
N LYS A 318 30.39 8.00 7.91
CA LYS A 318 30.85 6.93 8.79
C LYS A 318 30.18 5.59 8.44
N TYR A 319 28.86 5.60 8.27
CA TYR A 319 28.07 4.37 8.22
C TYR A 319 27.65 3.96 6.81
N MET A 320 27.56 4.86 5.84
CA MET A 320 27.25 4.45 4.46
C MET A 320 28.42 3.66 3.87
N ASN A 321 28.11 2.54 3.23
CA ASN A 321 29.11 1.65 2.67
C ASN A 321 29.90 2.30 1.53
N ARG A 322 31.23 2.44 1.74
CA ARG A 322 32.17 3.05 0.78
C ARG A 322 32.39 2.25 -0.50
N ASN A 323 32.03 0.97 -0.48
CA ASN A 323 32.20 0.08 -1.64
C ASN A 323 31.07 0.21 -2.67
N ILE A 324 30.02 0.97 -2.39
CA ILE A 324 28.93 1.16 -3.35
C ILE A 324 29.43 2.02 -4.52
N PRO A 325 29.19 1.62 -5.79
CA PRO A 325 29.56 2.41 -6.95
C PRO A 325 29.02 3.85 -6.89
N GLY A 326 29.89 4.83 -7.18
CA GLY A 326 29.51 6.24 -7.14
C GLY A 326 29.37 6.84 -5.73
N TYR A 327 30.01 6.23 -4.72
CA TYR A 327 29.94 6.62 -3.30
C TYR A 327 29.94 8.13 -3.05
N GLU A 328 30.95 8.88 -3.51
CA GLU A 328 31.06 10.32 -3.21
C GLU A 328 29.84 11.11 -3.68
N VAL A 329 29.39 10.87 -4.92
CA VAL A 329 28.20 11.55 -5.48
C VAL A 329 26.94 11.18 -4.70
N MET A 330 26.81 9.91 -4.32
CA MET A 330 25.66 9.44 -3.56
C MET A 330 25.64 10.02 -2.14
N VAL A 331 26.77 10.04 -1.44
CA VAL A 331 26.87 10.63 -0.09
C VAL A 331 26.51 12.10 -0.12
N ASP A 332 27.02 12.87 -1.07
CA ASP A 332 26.68 14.29 -1.19
C ASP A 332 25.17 14.50 -1.42
N LYS A 333 24.54 13.64 -2.23
CA LYS A 333 23.07 13.63 -2.40
C LYS A 333 22.35 13.33 -1.08
N TYR A 334 22.79 12.34 -0.31
CA TYR A 334 22.16 11.99 0.97
C TYR A 334 22.35 13.08 2.03
N ILE A 335 23.51 13.74 2.08
CA ILE A 335 23.74 14.89 2.96
C ILE A 335 22.75 16.01 2.66
N ALA A 336 22.60 16.37 1.39
CA ALA A 336 21.64 17.41 0.98
C ALA A 336 20.18 16.99 1.26
N TYR A 337 19.85 15.74 0.96
CA TYR A 337 18.50 15.19 1.15
C TYR A 337 18.09 15.17 2.63
N THR A 338 18.91 14.61 3.51
CA THR A 338 18.63 14.50 4.96
C THR A 338 18.47 15.88 5.60
N ALA A 339 19.36 16.82 5.28
CA ALA A 339 19.25 18.21 5.74
C ALA A 339 17.97 18.89 5.22
N GLY A 340 17.64 18.71 3.94
CA GLY A 340 16.41 19.24 3.35
C GLY A 340 15.15 18.66 4.00
N LEU A 341 15.14 17.35 4.25
CA LEU A 341 14.03 16.63 4.86
C LEU A 341 13.78 17.11 6.29
N TYR A 342 14.86 17.31 7.07
CA TYR A 342 14.77 17.88 8.41
C TYR A 342 14.10 19.26 8.40
N GLN A 343 14.55 20.16 7.53
CA GLN A 343 13.99 21.51 7.45
C GLN A 343 12.52 21.50 7.00
N ALA A 344 12.17 20.63 6.06
CA ALA A 344 10.80 20.52 5.57
C ALA A 344 9.85 19.97 6.64
N LYS A 345 10.21 18.87 7.30
CA LYS A 345 9.39 18.27 8.38
C LYS A 345 9.24 19.21 9.57
N ARG A 346 10.28 19.96 9.92
CA ARG A 346 10.26 20.92 11.04
C ARG A 346 9.31 22.10 10.83
N GLN A 347 8.92 22.40 9.60
CA GLN A 347 7.94 23.46 9.28
C GLN A 347 6.49 23.00 9.41
N GLY A 348 6.24 21.70 9.58
CA GLY A 348 4.90 21.13 9.72
C GLY A 348 4.78 20.21 10.92
N HIS A 349 3.85 19.25 10.82
CA HIS A 349 3.60 18.25 11.85
C HIS A 349 3.75 16.86 11.24
N THR A 350 4.73 16.11 11.72
CA THR A 350 4.96 14.74 11.27
C THR A 350 4.59 13.77 12.39
N THR A 351 3.63 12.88 12.14
CA THR A 351 3.30 11.76 13.03
C THR A 351 3.87 10.47 12.48
N VAL A 352 4.70 9.79 13.25
CA VAL A 352 5.37 8.56 12.84
C VAL A 352 4.92 7.39 13.72
N LEU A 353 4.30 6.41 13.07
CA LEU A 353 3.95 5.10 13.62
C LEU A 353 5.15 4.16 13.44
N MET A 354 5.72 3.70 14.55
CA MET A 354 6.91 2.83 14.54
C MET A 354 6.60 1.49 15.19
N ASN A 355 7.14 0.40 14.63
CA ASN A 355 7.07 -0.90 15.27
C ASN A 355 7.93 -0.91 16.55
N THR A 356 7.28 -1.13 17.69
CA THR A 356 7.94 -1.08 19.00
C THR A 356 9.11 -2.06 19.11
N ALA A 357 8.94 -3.28 18.59
CA ALA A 357 9.95 -4.33 18.71
C ALA A 357 11.18 -4.05 17.85
N PHE A 358 10.99 -3.56 16.62
CA PHE A 358 12.10 -3.25 15.71
C PHE A 358 12.85 -1.99 16.11
N VAL A 359 12.18 -1.00 16.71
CA VAL A 359 12.87 0.14 17.34
C VAL A 359 13.76 -0.34 18.48
N GLU A 360 13.28 -1.24 19.35
CA GLU A 360 14.09 -1.80 20.42
C GLU A 360 15.29 -2.59 19.87
N GLU A 361 15.07 -3.40 18.84
CA GLU A 361 16.12 -4.18 18.16
C GLU A 361 17.22 -3.26 17.59
N PHE A 362 16.87 -2.16 16.93
CA PHE A 362 17.84 -1.16 16.47
C PHE A 362 18.62 -0.54 17.64
N ILE A 363 17.95 -0.19 18.74
CA ILE A 363 18.62 0.39 19.91
C ILE A 363 19.60 -0.60 20.54
N GLN A 364 19.33 -1.91 20.48
CA GLN A 364 20.24 -2.94 20.98
C GLN A 364 21.42 -3.22 20.03
N THR A 365 21.15 -3.30 18.72
CA THR A 365 22.11 -3.84 17.74
C THR A 365 22.82 -2.78 16.91
N GLY A 366 22.18 -1.62 16.69
CA GLY A 366 22.63 -0.61 15.72
C GLY A 366 22.34 -0.95 14.27
N VAL A 367 21.57 -2.02 14.00
CA VAL A 367 21.25 -2.48 12.64
C VAL A 367 19.86 -2.00 12.24
N PHE A 368 19.76 -1.35 11.09
CA PHE A 368 18.47 -1.06 10.46
C PHE A 368 18.01 -2.28 9.68
N ARG A 369 17.06 -3.00 10.25
CA ARG A 369 16.52 -4.24 9.68
C ARG A 369 15.74 -3.98 8.38
N GLU A 370 15.18 -2.79 8.24
CA GLU A 370 14.38 -2.35 7.10
C GLU A 370 15.20 -2.12 5.82
N TYR A 371 16.53 -1.98 5.94
CA TYR A 371 17.41 -1.73 4.80
C TYR A 371 18.35 -2.94 4.57
N PRO A 372 18.61 -3.30 3.30
CA PRO A 372 19.66 -4.27 2.96
C PRO A 372 21.02 -3.92 3.60
N GLU A 373 21.69 -4.93 4.15
CA GLU A 373 22.99 -4.78 4.83
C GLU A 373 24.04 -4.08 3.96
N ILE A 374 23.96 -4.25 2.63
CA ILE A 374 24.90 -3.64 1.67
C ILE A 374 24.94 -2.11 1.75
N PHE A 375 23.90 -1.45 2.27
CA PHE A 375 23.87 0.01 2.40
C PHE A 375 24.77 0.53 3.53
N PHE A 376 25.07 -0.28 4.54
CA PHE A 376 25.81 0.12 5.73
C PHE A 376 27.15 -0.62 5.84
N SER A 377 28.23 0.09 6.20
CA SER A 377 29.54 -0.54 6.40
C SER A 377 29.66 -1.26 7.75
N GLU A 378 28.94 -0.78 8.76
CA GLU A 378 28.94 -1.32 10.12
C GLU A 378 27.66 -0.89 10.85
N PRO A 379 27.24 -1.60 11.92
CA PRO A 379 26.15 -1.16 12.78
C PRO A 379 26.42 0.18 13.44
N VAL A 380 25.36 0.95 13.71
CA VAL A 380 25.46 2.25 14.38
C VAL A 380 25.99 2.07 15.81
N SER A 381 27.04 2.83 16.15
CA SER A 381 27.71 2.75 17.45
C SER A 381 26.77 3.15 18.58
N PRO A 382 26.96 2.65 19.82
CA PRO A 382 26.17 3.07 20.98
C PRO A 382 26.11 4.58 21.15
N GLU A 383 27.23 5.28 20.92
CA GLU A 383 27.33 6.74 21.03
C GLU A 383 26.46 7.45 19.99
N ASP A 384 26.56 7.05 18.72
CA ASP A 384 25.79 7.66 17.63
C ASP A 384 24.30 7.29 17.70
N ARG A 385 23.96 6.09 18.20
CA ARG A 385 22.58 5.71 18.53
C ARG A 385 21.99 6.62 19.60
N ARG A 386 22.74 6.91 20.67
CA ARG A 386 22.31 7.82 21.74
C ARG A 386 22.05 9.21 21.18
N GLU A 387 22.97 9.71 20.35
CA GLU A 387 22.81 11.01 19.71
C GLU A 387 21.57 11.08 18.79
N LEU A 388 21.28 10.03 18.01
CA LEU A 388 20.06 9.96 17.20
C LEU A 388 18.79 10.00 18.06
N ILE A 389 18.76 9.24 19.17
CA ILE A 389 17.63 9.23 20.11
C ILE A 389 17.44 10.61 20.73
N GLU A 390 18.50 11.28 21.17
CA GLU A 390 18.46 12.63 21.71
C GLU A 390 17.91 13.65 20.70
N ARG A 391 18.34 13.57 19.42
CA ARG A 391 17.83 14.41 18.34
C ARG A 391 16.33 14.20 18.10
N ILE A 392 15.86 12.96 18.12
CA ILE A 392 14.44 12.61 17.99
C ILE A 392 13.64 13.16 19.18
N LEU A 393 14.10 12.91 20.41
CA LEU A 393 13.43 13.37 21.62
C LEU A 393 13.34 14.90 21.68
N LYS A 394 14.39 15.60 21.23
CA LYS A 394 14.37 17.06 21.10
C LYS A 394 13.29 17.52 20.12
N ALA A 395 13.13 16.84 18.97
CA ALA A 395 12.09 17.15 18.01
C ALA A 395 10.67 16.92 18.55
N VAL A 396 10.50 15.87 19.37
CA VAL A 396 9.26 15.61 20.13
C VAL A 396 8.98 16.72 21.13
N ASP A 397 9.99 17.14 21.89
CA ASP A 397 9.86 18.22 22.88
C ASP A 397 9.60 19.59 22.20
N GLU A 398 10.12 19.82 20.99
CA GLU A 398 9.83 20.98 20.15
C GLU A 398 8.42 20.94 19.51
N GLY A 399 7.76 19.78 19.50
CA GLY A 399 6.34 19.64 19.13
C GLY A 399 6.04 19.51 17.64
N TRP A 400 7.04 19.34 16.77
CA TRP A 400 6.83 19.14 15.31
C TRP A 400 6.96 17.68 14.87
N TYR A 401 7.51 16.81 15.74
CA TYR A 401 7.71 15.40 15.46
C TYR A 401 7.00 14.54 16.52
N HIS A 402 5.92 13.88 16.13
CA HIS A 402 5.10 13.05 17.01
C HIS A 402 5.45 11.57 16.77
N ILE A 403 5.78 10.85 17.84
CA ILE A 403 6.16 9.44 17.78
C ILE A 403 5.07 8.57 18.40
N ARG A 404 4.73 7.49 17.71
CA ARG A 404 3.72 6.52 18.10
C ARG A 404 4.31 5.11 18.05
N MET A 405 4.58 4.52 19.22
CA MET A 405 5.02 3.13 19.29
C MET A 405 3.81 2.21 19.16
N VAL A 406 3.81 1.40 18.12
CA VAL A 406 2.75 0.44 17.79
C VAL A 406 3.25 -0.96 18.17
N PRO A 407 2.49 -1.74 18.96
CA PRO A 407 2.84 -3.13 19.26
C PRO A 407 2.96 -3.99 18.01
N MET A 408 3.79 -5.04 18.07
CA MET A 408 4.04 -5.90 16.91
C MET A 408 2.76 -6.58 16.40
N GLU A 409 1.83 -6.92 17.31
CA GLU A 409 0.58 -7.59 16.93
C GLU A 409 -0.37 -6.68 16.14
N ASP A 410 -0.23 -5.36 16.31
CA ASP A 410 -1.07 -4.34 15.67
C ASP A 410 -0.37 -3.66 14.48
N PHE A 411 0.91 -3.98 14.23
CA PHE A 411 1.71 -3.37 13.17
C PHE A 411 1.58 -4.17 11.86
N LEU A 412 0.93 -3.58 10.86
CA LEU A 412 0.47 -4.29 9.65
C LEU A 412 1.50 -4.42 8.52
N LEU A 413 2.64 -3.72 8.61
CA LEU A 413 3.66 -3.74 7.55
C LEU A 413 4.74 -4.76 7.85
N SER A 414 5.17 -5.48 6.81
CA SER A 414 6.47 -6.18 6.83
C SER A 414 7.59 -5.16 7.01
N TYR A 415 8.69 -5.60 7.61
CA TYR A 415 9.85 -4.75 7.86
C TYR A 415 10.51 -4.17 6.59
N HIS A 416 10.17 -4.70 5.41
CA HIS A 416 10.64 -4.21 4.11
C HIS A 416 9.86 -3.03 3.55
N TRP A 417 8.72 -2.68 4.15
CA TRP A 417 7.86 -1.61 3.68
C TRP A 417 7.83 -0.43 4.63
N GLU A 418 7.79 0.75 4.04
CA GLU A 418 7.48 1.99 4.72
C GLU A 418 6.42 2.76 3.92
N ILE A 419 5.57 3.49 4.63
CA ILE A 419 4.59 4.39 4.03
C ILE A 419 4.88 5.80 4.50
N LEU A 420 4.94 6.73 3.56
CA LEU A 420 4.98 8.16 3.85
C LEU A 420 3.77 8.82 3.17
N MET A 421 2.95 9.48 3.96
CA MET A 421 1.72 10.12 3.50
C MET A 421 1.76 11.61 3.84
N ASN A 422 1.53 12.45 2.83
CA ASN A 422 1.41 13.89 3.00
C ASN A 422 -0.01 14.33 2.63
N GLN A 423 -0.72 14.92 3.60
CA GLN A 423 -2.15 15.21 3.45
C GLN A 423 -2.42 16.06 2.20
N GLY A 424 -3.29 15.55 1.31
CA GLY A 424 -3.70 16.25 0.09
C GLY A 424 -2.60 16.44 -0.97
N SER A 425 -1.42 15.83 -0.79
CA SER A 425 -0.30 15.92 -1.74
C SER A 425 -0.04 14.57 -2.43
N GLY A 426 0.34 13.55 -1.66
CA GLY A 426 0.72 12.26 -2.22
C GLY A 426 1.18 11.27 -1.16
N MET A 427 1.22 10.01 -1.57
CA MET A 427 1.67 8.89 -0.75
C MET A 427 2.82 8.18 -1.43
N LEU A 428 3.74 7.69 -0.62
CA LEU A 428 4.87 6.89 -1.02
C LEU A 428 4.79 5.54 -0.33
N PHE A 429 4.97 4.47 -1.10
CA PHE A 429 5.41 3.19 -0.56
C PHE A 429 6.89 3.03 -0.89
N GLN A 430 7.70 2.76 0.12
CA GLN A 430 9.09 2.39 -0.04
C GLN A 430 9.21 0.89 0.22
N TYR A 431 9.90 0.18 -0.68
CA TYR A 431 10.18 -1.25 -0.57
C TYR A 431 11.68 -1.50 -0.67
N ALA A 432 12.26 -2.17 0.33
CA ALA A 432 13.67 -2.53 0.32
C ALA A 432 13.86 -4.00 0.73
N PHE A 433 14.39 -4.82 -0.19
CA PHE A 433 14.66 -6.24 0.03
C PHE A 433 15.80 -6.72 -0.88
N GLU A 434 16.80 -7.40 -0.30
CA GLU A 434 17.99 -7.88 -1.01
C GLU A 434 18.58 -6.81 -1.96
N ASN A 435 18.54 -7.05 -3.27
CA ASN A 435 19.03 -6.16 -4.32
C ASN A 435 17.91 -5.33 -4.97
N GLN A 436 16.83 -5.06 -4.25
CA GLN A 436 15.73 -4.20 -4.69
C GLN A 436 15.52 -3.05 -3.71
N PHE A 437 15.51 -1.83 -4.24
CA PHE A 437 15.09 -0.65 -3.52
C PHE A 437 14.14 0.14 -4.44
N ARG A 438 12.85 0.15 -4.11
CA ARG A 438 11.79 0.72 -4.94
C ARG A 438 10.99 1.75 -4.18
N ILE A 439 10.58 2.79 -4.89
CA ILE A 439 9.65 3.79 -4.37
C ILE A 439 8.48 3.88 -5.32
N PHE A 440 7.27 3.80 -4.77
CA PHE A 440 6.02 3.90 -5.49
C PHE A 440 5.27 5.15 -5.01
N GLN A 441 5.19 6.17 -5.85
CA GLN A 441 4.45 7.39 -5.57
C GLN A 441 3.06 7.34 -6.19
N ILE A 442 2.03 7.64 -5.39
CA ILE A 442 0.62 7.67 -5.80
C ILE A 442 0.03 9.04 -5.42
N GLU A 443 -0.78 9.60 -6.31
CA GLU A 443 -1.42 10.93 -6.14
C GLU A 443 -2.94 10.91 -6.36
N GLU A 444 -3.54 9.73 -6.57
CA GLU A 444 -4.99 9.60 -6.77
C GLU A 444 -5.74 9.90 -5.47
N LYS A 445 -6.57 10.95 -5.51
CA LYS A 445 -7.18 11.56 -4.32
C LYS A 445 -7.98 10.59 -3.46
N ASP A 446 -8.82 9.75 -4.06
CA ASP A 446 -9.71 8.88 -3.30
C ASP A 446 -8.92 7.77 -2.58
N ILE A 447 -7.86 7.26 -3.19
CA ILE A 447 -6.92 6.34 -2.54
C ILE A 447 -6.19 7.05 -1.40
N LEU A 448 -5.69 8.28 -1.63
CA LEU A 448 -4.99 9.06 -0.60
C LEU A 448 -5.87 9.31 0.63
N ASP A 449 -7.10 9.77 0.43
CA ASP A 449 -8.03 10.09 1.52
C ASP A 449 -8.34 8.85 2.37
N ALA A 450 -8.46 7.66 1.74
CA ALA A 450 -8.70 6.41 2.44
C ALA A 450 -7.50 5.98 3.31
N VAL A 451 -6.28 6.05 2.77
CA VAL A 451 -5.08 5.65 3.51
C VAL A 451 -4.74 6.67 4.60
N PHE A 452 -4.96 7.96 4.35
CA PHE A 452 -4.78 9.00 5.35
C PHE A 452 -5.71 8.80 6.56
N ASP A 453 -7.02 8.61 6.32
CA ASP A 453 -8.00 8.32 7.39
C ASP A 453 -7.62 7.06 8.18
N PHE A 454 -7.10 6.03 7.50
CA PHE A 454 -6.61 4.82 8.14
C PHE A 454 -5.40 5.07 9.06
N LEU A 455 -4.39 5.81 8.60
CA LEU A 455 -3.19 6.12 9.38
C LEU A 455 -3.50 7.03 10.57
N GLU A 456 -4.33 8.05 10.37
CA GLU A 456 -4.80 8.94 11.42
C GLU A 456 -5.55 8.16 12.51
N ASN A 457 -6.43 7.23 12.11
CA ASN A 457 -7.16 6.40 13.05
C ASN A 457 -6.24 5.44 13.83
N THR A 458 -5.27 4.83 13.15
CA THR A 458 -4.30 3.93 13.77
C THR A 458 -3.43 4.67 14.79
N ALA A 459 -3.03 5.91 14.51
CA ALA A 459 -2.20 6.72 15.41
C ALA A 459 -2.84 7.09 16.76
N VAL A 460 -4.16 6.94 16.89
CA VAL A 460 -4.91 7.12 18.15
C VAL A 460 -5.56 5.81 18.62
N GLY A 461 -5.06 4.67 18.12
CA GLY A 461 -5.52 3.34 18.49
C GLY A 461 -5.32 3.04 19.98
N PRO A 462 -6.15 2.17 20.58
CA PRO A 462 -6.15 1.92 22.03
C PRO A 462 -4.84 1.34 22.56
N ASN A 463 -4.09 0.61 21.73
CA ASN A 463 -2.83 -0.05 22.10
C ASN A 463 -1.59 0.76 21.65
N VAL A 464 -1.79 1.89 20.96
CA VAL A 464 -0.69 2.70 20.42
C VAL A 464 -0.26 3.71 21.47
N LEU A 465 1.05 3.78 21.74
CA LEU A 465 1.60 4.70 22.74
C LEU A 465 1.63 6.13 22.20
N ASP A 466 1.20 7.09 23.02
CA ASP A 466 1.31 8.51 22.69
C ASP A 466 2.76 9.04 22.77
N ASP A 467 2.99 10.33 22.49
CA ASP A 467 4.33 10.94 22.46
C ASP A 467 5.04 10.77 23.80
N ARG A 468 4.32 10.98 24.90
CA ARG A 468 4.89 10.94 26.25
C ARG A 468 5.29 9.52 26.62
N GLN A 469 4.43 8.55 26.32
CA GLN A 469 4.66 7.14 26.57
C GLN A 469 5.81 6.61 25.70
N SER A 470 5.79 6.92 24.41
CA SER A 470 6.82 6.55 23.42
C SER A 470 8.18 7.15 23.77
N ALA A 471 8.24 8.44 24.10
CA ALA A 471 9.48 9.11 24.52
C ALA A 471 10.04 8.56 25.84
N LYS A 472 9.16 8.20 26.79
CA LYS A 472 9.57 7.52 28.04
C LYS A 472 10.18 6.15 27.75
N LEU A 473 9.64 5.42 26.77
CA LEU A 473 10.14 4.11 26.37
C LEU A 473 11.52 4.22 25.70
N LEU A 474 11.71 5.16 24.77
CA LEU A 474 13.02 5.44 24.17
C LEU A 474 14.10 5.76 25.23
N ARG A 475 13.80 6.68 26.17
CA ARG A 475 14.72 7.03 27.26
C ARG A 475 15.04 5.85 28.18
N LYS A 476 14.11 4.90 28.33
CA LYS A 476 14.35 3.67 29.11
C LYS A 476 15.35 2.77 28.39
N TRP A 477 15.12 2.52 27.10
CA TRP A 477 16.00 1.67 26.29
C TRP A 477 17.40 2.26 26.11
N GLU A 478 17.49 3.57 25.90
CA GLU A 478 18.77 4.30 25.88
C GLU A 478 19.60 4.02 27.15
N LYS A 479 18.98 4.13 28.33
CA LYS A 479 19.64 3.84 29.62
C LYS A 479 19.95 2.38 29.87
N GLN A 480 19.24 1.47 29.20
CA GLN A 480 19.37 0.03 29.43
C GLN A 480 20.43 -0.58 28.53
N TYR A 481 20.52 -0.12 27.28
CA TYR A 481 21.33 -0.74 26.24
C TYR A 481 22.52 0.11 25.78
N LEU A 482 22.50 1.42 26.06
CA LEU A 482 23.50 2.36 25.56
C LEU A 482 24.24 3.08 26.70
N THR A 483 24.33 2.52 27.91
CA THR A 483 25.13 3.08 29.02
C THR A 483 26.41 2.32 29.26
#